data_AF-A0A3M1MII1-F1
#
_entry.id   AF-A0A3M1MII1-F1
#
_cell.length_a   1.000
_cell.length_b   1.000
_cell.length_c   1.000
_cell.angle_alpha   90.00
_cell.angle_beta   90.00
_cell.angle_gamma   90.00
#
_symmetry.space_group_name_H-M   'P 1'
#
loop_
_entity.id
_entity.type
_entity.pdbx_description
1 polymer ?
#
loop_
_entity_poly.entity_id
_entity_poly.type
_entity_poly.pdbx_seq_one_letter_code
_entity_poly.pdbx_strand_id
1 'polypeptide(L)'
;ANMLSGLSSAYAEGHPVIALATTRRSLTTHPERPGAWQATNLVEMARPVTKFSALISRPERVPELVRAAFRTALTGRPGPAFLAIPDEMLNLKIDSAKAPVFPAAKYRMTHMGAGDPAWIAQAADLLAAAERPYLHAGKGVLWADAAGEFLALGDYLKAGMGCSLGARGVIPEDHERYFFLFDMQATSLARNEADVVLVVGSRLGEFDGWGMPPAWGDPARQKTIQIDSDPLSIGVNRPVDVGIVADAKAALGALLEAVQARRAARDSMPDLERYRELSQQTMMQGMQFLMAEPDYGLNPGHVVFTARNFFPPQSVTVLDGGNTTLWGVAYNQIFQPRSFLYSVKMGYLGTGLPFA
;
A
#
# COMPACT_ATOMS: atom_id res chain seq x y z
N ALA A 1 2.46 -9.96 23.95
CA ALA A 1 3.03 -8.59 24.00
C ALA A 1 4.04 -8.36 22.87
N ASN A 2 5.10 -9.18 22.73
CA ASN A 2 6.18 -8.93 21.75
C ASN A 2 5.73 -8.74 20.29
N MET A 3 4.65 -9.39 19.85
CA MET A 3 4.12 -9.24 18.48
C MET A 3 3.38 -7.91 18.22
N LEU A 4 3.06 -7.12 19.26
CA LEU A 4 2.20 -5.94 19.12
C LEU A 4 2.83 -4.85 18.24
N SER A 5 4.16 -4.69 18.28
CA SER A 5 4.87 -3.80 17.36
C SER A 5 4.67 -4.28 15.91
N GLY A 6 4.94 -5.54 15.62
CA GLY A 6 4.71 -6.13 14.29
C GLY A 6 3.26 -5.95 13.80
N LEU A 7 2.27 -6.09 14.70
CA LEU A 7 0.86 -5.85 14.38
C LEU A 7 0.56 -4.38 14.11
N SER A 8 1.16 -3.45 14.87
CA SER A 8 1.05 -2.01 14.60
C SER A 8 1.57 -1.66 13.20
N SER A 9 2.74 -2.18 12.83
CA SER A 9 3.29 -2.03 11.47
C SER A 9 2.36 -2.64 10.42
N ALA A 10 1.93 -3.90 10.59
CA ALA A 10 1.00 -4.54 9.67
C ALA A 10 -0.31 -3.75 9.51
N TYR A 11 -0.86 -3.19 10.59
CA TYR A 11 -2.08 -2.37 10.55
C TYR A 11 -1.87 -1.05 9.80
N ALA A 12 -0.75 -0.37 10.07
CA ALA A 12 -0.40 0.86 9.38
C ALA A 12 -0.14 0.61 7.89
N GLU A 13 0.60 -0.44 7.55
CA GLU A 13 0.92 -0.78 6.15
C GLU A 13 -0.24 -1.39 5.38
N GLY A 14 -1.23 -1.94 6.09
CA GLY A 14 -2.32 -2.69 5.51
C GLY A 14 -1.88 -4.08 5.04
N HIS A 15 -1.18 -4.82 5.90
CA HIS A 15 -0.74 -6.19 5.65
C HIS A 15 -1.70 -7.18 6.33
N PRO A 16 -2.22 -8.20 5.60
CA PRO A 16 -3.14 -9.20 6.14
C PRO A 16 -2.38 -10.25 6.95
N VAL A 17 -2.27 -10.06 8.26
CA VAL A 17 -1.61 -11.00 9.19
C VAL A 17 -2.65 -11.61 10.13
N ILE A 18 -2.64 -12.94 10.29
CA ILE A 18 -3.41 -13.61 11.34
C ILE A 18 -2.46 -13.94 12.49
N ALA A 19 -2.55 -13.19 13.58
CA ALA A 19 -1.75 -13.42 14.77
C ALA A 19 -2.50 -14.31 15.76
N LEU A 20 -1.84 -15.40 16.16
CA LEU A 20 -2.34 -16.33 17.16
C LEU A 20 -1.44 -16.23 18.40
N ALA A 21 -2.04 -16.10 19.57
CA ALA A 21 -1.32 -16.17 20.84
C ALA A 21 -2.06 -17.06 21.83
N THR A 22 -1.31 -17.79 22.65
CA THR A 22 -1.88 -18.50 23.77
C THR A 22 -2.05 -17.57 24.98
N THR A 23 -3.05 -17.85 25.80
CA THR A 23 -3.25 -17.22 27.11
C THR A 23 -3.27 -18.28 28.19
N ARG A 24 -3.05 -17.89 29.44
CA ARG A 24 -3.20 -18.81 30.59
C ARG A 24 -4.67 -19.17 30.78
N ARG A 25 -4.90 -20.37 31.30
CA ARG A 25 -6.23 -20.90 31.57
C ARG A 25 -7.14 -19.96 32.32
N SER A 26 -8.40 -20.00 31.92
CA SER A 26 -9.44 -19.09 32.40
C SER A 26 -9.57 -19.14 33.93
N LEU A 27 -9.42 -20.33 34.54
CA LEU A 27 -9.42 -20.50 36.00
C LEU A 27 -8.29 -19.74 36.72
N THR A 28 -7.16 -19.51 36.05
CA THR A 28 -6.00 -18.79 36.61
C THR A 28 -6.12 -17.28 36.44
N THR A 29 -6.81 -16.79 35.42
CA THR A 29 -6.72 -15.38 35.00
C THR A 29 -8.03 -14.62 34.96
N HIS A 30 -9.19 -15.28 34.84
CA HIS A 30 -10.48 -14.62 34.59
C HIS A 30 -11.28 -14.39 35.90
N PRO A 31 -11.95 -13.22 36.08
CA PRO A 31 -11.94 -12.04 35.22
C PRO A 31 -10.59 -11.32 35.22
N GLU A 32 -10.00 -11.05 36.38
CA GLU A 32 -8.62 -10.59 36.53
C GLU A 32 -8.06 -11.16 37.84
N ARG A 33 -6.84 -11.71 37.79
CA ARG A 33 -6.15 -12.24 38.97
C ARG A 33 -4.72 -11.68 39.05
N PRO A 34 -4.46 -10.63 39.84
CA PRO A 34 -3.13 -10.04 39.99
C PRO A 34 -2.07 -11.06 40.39
N GLY A 35 -0.85 -10.93 39.86
CA GLY A 35 0.27 -11.83 40.12
C GLY A 35 0.29 -13.13 39.29
N ALA A 36 -0.69 -13.34 38.40
CA ALA A 36 -0.69 -14.50 37.51
C ALA A 36 0.48 -14.44 36.50
N TRP A 37 1.28 -15.51 36.44
CA TRP A 37 2.43 -15.62 35.54
C TRP A 37 1.99 -15.62 34.07
N GLN A 38 2.62 -14.78 33.24
CA GLN A 38 2.29 -14.60 31.82
C GLN A 38 0.82 -14.23 31.55
N ALA A 39 0.15 -13.58 32.52
CA ALA A 39 -1.20 -13.10 32.34
C ALA A 39 -1.20 -11.59 32.00
N THR A 40 -1.79 -11.26 30.85
CA THR A 40 -2.11 -9.89 30.47
C THR A 40 -3.29 -9.91 29.52
N ASN A 41 -4.02 -8.80 29.41
CA ASN A 41 -5.18 -8.69 28.54
C ASN A 41 -4.75 -8.49 27.07
N LEU A 42 -4.26 -9.57 26.44
CA LEU A 42 -3.75 -9.54 25.07
C LEU A 42 -4.81 -9.09 24.05
N VAL A 43 -6.09 -9.41 24.29
CA VAL A 43 -7.19 -9.05 23.38
C VAL A 43 -7.37 -7.53 23.33
N GLU A 44 -7.43 -6.88 24.49
CA GLU A 44 -7.55 -5.41 24.54
C GLU A 44 -6.27 -4.71 24.09
N MET A 45 -5.09 -5.26 24.40
CA MET A 45 -3.82 -4.74 23.89
C MET A 45 -3.71 -4.80 22.37
N ALA A 46 -4.24 -5.85 21.72
CA ALA A 46 -4.19 -6.03 20.28
C ALA A 46 -5.30 -5.27 19.53
N ARG A 47 -6.40 -4.92 20.21
CA ARG A 47 -7.58 -4.26 19.61
C ARG A 47 -7.24 -2.98 18.80
N PRO A 48 -6.41 -2.03 19.27
CA PRO A 48 -6.14 -0.80 18.52
C PRO A 48 -5.23 -1.00 17.30
N VAL A 49 -4.52 -2.14 17.22
CA VAL A 49 -3.55 -2.44 16.16
C VAL A 49 -3.99 -3.63 15.30
N THR A 50 -5.28 -3.97 15.33
CA THR A 50 -5.87 -5.03 14.51
C THR A 50 -7.27 -4.66 14.05
N LYS A 51 -7.71 -5.22 12.93
CA LYS A 51 -9.09 -5.08 12.43
C LYS A 51 -10.07 -5.97 13.21
N PHE A 52 -9.55 -7.01 13.86
CA PHE A 52 -10.32 -7.95 14.65
C PHE A 52 -9.43 -8.51 15.76
N SER A 53 -9.92 -8.50 17.00
CA SER A 53 -9.24 -9.06 18.17
C SER A 53 -10.26 -9.81 19.01
N ALA A 54 -10.03 -11.10 19.25
CA ALA A 54 -10.97 -11.94 19.99
C ALA A 54 -10.28 -13.03 20.83
N LEU A 55 -10.97 -13.44 21.91
CA LEU A 55 -10.64 -14.63 22.70
C LEU A 55 -11.47 -15.82 22.21
N ILE A 56 -10.82 -16.95 21.96
CA ILE A 56 -11.49 -18.23 21.74
C ILE A 56 -11.79 -18.88 23.10
N SER A 57 -12.96 -18.59 23.67
CA SER A 57 -13.38 -19.12 24.99
C SER A 57 -14.12 -20.46 24.93
N ARG A 58 -14.45 -20.95 23.73
CA ARG A 58 -15.13 -22.22 23.48
C ARG A 58 -14.51 -22.91 22.26
N PRO A 59 -14.16 -24.20 22.33
CA PRO A 59 -13.48 -24.87 21.23
C PRO A 59 -14.38 -25.03 19.99
N GLU A 60 -15.70 -25.14 20.15
CA GLU A 60 -16.66 -25.19 19.05
C GLU A 60 -16.69 -23.91 18.21
N ARG A 61 -16.24 -22.78 18.78
CA ARG A 61 -16.18 -21.48 18.09
C ARG A 61 -14.90 -21.25 17.30
N VAL A 62 -13.91 -22.15 17.38
CA VAL A 62 -12.64 -22.01 16.63
C VAL A 62 -12.90 -21.77 15.13
N PRO A 63 -13.72 -22.56 14.41
CA PRO A 63 -13.95 -22.32 12.99
C PRO A 63 -14.64 -20.99 12.70
N GLU A 64 -15.54 -20.54 13.58
CA GLU A 64 -16.23 -19.24 13.46
C GLU A 64 -15.26 -18.07 13.58
N LEU A 65 -14.46 -18.05 14.65
CA LEU A 65 -13.56 -16.94 14.97
C LEU A 65 -12.36 -16.87 14.01
N VAL A 66 -11.85 -18.01 13.55
CA VAL A 66 -10.82 -18.07 12.49
C VAL A 66 -11.38 -17.51 11.18
N ARG A 67 -12.62 -17.88 10.79
CA ARG A 67 -13.28 -17.31 9.61
C ARG A 67 -13.49 -15.80 9.74
N ALA A 68 -13.87 -15.31 10.92
CA ALA A 68 -14.01 -13.88 11.19
C ALA A 68 -12.66 -13.16 10.98
N ALA A 69 -11.58 -13.67 11.58
CA ALA A 69 -10.24 -13.12 11.45
C ALA A 69 -9.78 -13.04 9.98
N PHE A 70 -9.93 -14.12 9.22
CA PHE A 70 -9.59 -14.13 7.79
C PHE A 70 -10.46 -13.19 6.96
N ARG A 71 -11.77 -13.12 7.24
CA ARG A 71 -12.67 -12.19 6.55
C ARG A 71 -12.19 -10.77 6.78
N THR A 72 -12.04 -10.35 8.04
CA THR A 72 -11.62 -8.99 8.38
C THR A 72 -10.23 -8.65 7.85
N ALA A 73 -9.29 -9.60 7.85
CA ALA A 73 -7.93 -9.34 7.41
C ALA A 73 -7.83 -9.08 5.90
N LEU A 74 -8.74 -9.67 5.11
CA LEU A 74 -8.68 -9.65 3.64
C LEU A 74 -9.73 -8.74 2.97
N THR A 75 -10.81 -8.35 3.65
CA THR A 75 -11.87 -7.52 3.06
C THR A 75 -11.63 -6.02 3.25
N GLY A 76 -11.96 -5.20 2.23
CA GLY A 76 -11.66 -3.77 2.22
C GLY A 76 -10.16 -3.54 2.25
N ARG A 77 -9.69 -2.51 2.98
CA ARG A 77 -8.26 -2.33 3.21
C ARG A 77 -7.69 -3.52 4.01
N PRO A 78 -6.70 -4.28 3.49
CA PRO A 78 -6.14 -5.41 4.24
C PRO A 78 -5.51 -4.98 5.56
N GLY A 79 -5.44 -5.88 6.53
CA GLY A 79 -4.87 -5.57 7.84
C GLY A 79 -4.85 -6.77 8.78
N PRO A 80 -4.19 -6.66 9.94
CA PRO A 80 -4.00 -7.78 10.83
C PRO A 80 -5.27 -8.11 11.64
N ALA A 81 -5.41 -9.37 12.01
CA ALA A 81 -6.40 -9.88 12.97
C ALA A 81 -5.69 -10.71 14.04
N PHE A 82 -6.20 -10.68 15.28
CA PHE A 82 -5.63 -11.35 16.43
C PHE A 82 -6.63 -12.30 17.10
N LEU A 83 -6.16 -13.49 17.44
CA LEU A 83 -6.91 -14.49 18.19
C LEU A 83 -6.08 -14.96 19.39
N ALA A 84 -6.64 -14.79 20.58
CA ALA A 84 -6.13 -15.37 21.81
C ALA A 84 -6.78 -16.73 22.07
N ILE A 85 -5.98 -17.71 22.50
CA ILE A 85 -6.45 -19.08 22.78
C ILE A 85 -5.98 -19.49 24.19
N PRO A 86 -6.87 -19.69 25.17
CA PRO A 86 -6.51 -20.24 26.46
C PRO A 86 -5.82 -21.62 26.33
N ASP A 87 -4.75 -21.88 27.08
CA ASP A 87 -3.90 -23.07 26.97
C ASP A 87 -4.68 -24.38 27.19
N GLU A 88 -5.70 -24.37 28.04
CA GLU A 88 -6.61 -25.49 28.26
C GLU A 88 -7.41 -25.87 27.01
N MET A 89 -7.71 -24.90 26.13
CA MET A 89 -8.49 -25.14 24.90
C MET A 89 -7.73 -26.00 23.89
N LEU A 90 -6.40 -25.94 23.88
CA LEU A 90 -5.56 -26.66 22.93
C LEU A 90 -5.61 -28.19 23.10
N ASN A 91 -5.99 -28.66 24.29
CA ASN A 91 -6.05 -30.08 24.62
C ASN A 91 -7.46 -30.66 24.53
N LEU A 92 -8.47 -29.83 24.26
CA LEU A 92 -9.86 -30.29 24.19
C LEU A 92 -10.12 -31.01 22.87
N LYS A 93 -10.83 -32.13 22.94
CA LYS A 93 -11.38 -32.83 21.78
C LYS A 93 -12.79 -32.33 21.54
N ILE A 94 -13.09 -31.99 20.30
CA ILE A 94 -14.44 -31.63 19.87
C ILE A 94 -14.91 -32.57 18.78
N ASP A 95 -16.21 -32.80 18.76
CA ASP A 95 -16.89 -33.41 17.63
C ASP A 95 -16.84 -32.45 16.44
N SER A 96 -16.18 -32.86 15.35
CA SER A 96 -16.03 -32.03 14.16
C SER A 96 -17.38 -31.72 13.49
N ALA A 97 -18.40 -32.55 13.72
CA ALA A 97 -19.76 -32.28 13.24
C ALA A 97 -20.37 -31.02 13.90
N LYS A 98 -19.94 -30.67 15.12
CA LYS A 98 -20.39 -29.47 15.85
C LYS A 98 -19.55 -28.22 15.55
N ALA A 99 -18.45 -28.37 14.82
CA ALA A 99 -17.52 -27.30 14.49
C ALA A 99 -17.12 -27.35 13.01
N PRO A 100 -18.08 -27.17 12.08
CA PRO A 100 -17.79 -27.33 10.65
C PRO A 100 -16.86 -26.23 10.13
N VAL A 101 -15.86 -26.64 9.36
CA VAL A 101 -14.97 -25.75 8.62
C VAL A 101 -15.53 -25.56 7.22
N PHE A 102 -15.85 -24.32 6.86
CA PHE A 102 -16.37 -24.01 5.53
C PHE A 102 -15.25 -23.58 4.58
N PRO A 103 -15.35 -23.91 3.27
CA PRO A 103 -14.50 -23.34 2.24
C PRO A 103 -14.55 -21.80 2.26
N ALA A 104 -13.42 -21.16 1.90
CA ALA A 104 -13.27 -19.70 1.87
C ALA A 104 -14.41 -18.98 1.15
N ALA A 105 -14.81 -19.47 -0.02
CA ALA A 105 -15.86 -18.88 -0.85
C ALA A 105 -17.24 -18.79 -0.17
N LYS A 106 -17.49 -19.58 0.88
CA LYS A 106 -18.77 -19.55 1.61
C LYS A 106 -18.84 -18.45 2.68
N TYR A 107 -17.75 -17.74 2.96
CA TYR A 107 -17.74 -16.78 4.07
C TYR A 107 -16.92 -15.50 3.82
N ARG A 108 -16.14 -15.38 2.75
CA ARG A 108 -15.42 -14.15 2.46
C ARG A 108 -15.44 -13.84 0.98
N MET A 109 -15.65 -12.56 0.67
CA MET A 109 -15.48 -12.00 -0.67
C MET A 109 -14.13 -11.26 -0.68
N THR A 110 -13.16 -11.76 -1.44
CA THR A 110 -11.83 -11.13 -1.55
C THR A 110 -11.67 -10.30 -2.82
N HIS A 111 -12.67 -10.32 -3.70
CA HIS A 111 -12.70 -9.55 -4.93
C HIS A 111 -14.00 -8.78 -5.00
N MET A 112 -13.89 -7.48 -5.27
CA MET A 112 -15.01 -6.61 -5.58
C MET A 112 -15.11 -6.43 -7.09
N GLY A 113 -16.26 -5.95 -7.57
CA GLY A 113 -16.38 -5.55 -8.98
C GLY A 113 -15.72 -4.20 -9.27
N ALA A 114 -15.92 -3.70 -10.48
CA ALA A 114 -15.39 -2.42 -10.95
C ALA A 114 -16.03 -1.17 -10.30
N GLY A 115 -17.07 -1.35 -9.48
CA GLY A 115 -17.88 -0.26 -8.92
C GLY A 115 -19.11 0.05 -9.80
N ASP A 116 -19.77 1.16 -9.49
CA ASP A 116 -20.95 1.61 -10.24
C ASP A 116 -20.55 2.03 -11.67
N PRO A 117 -21.16 1.46 -12.72
CA PRO A 117 -20.89 1.84 -14.10
C PRO A 117 -21.06 3.35 -14.39
N ALA A 118 -21.95 4.03 -13.68
CA ALA A 118 -22.14 5.48 -13.84
C ALA A 118 -20.92 6.27 -13.35
N TRP A 119 -20.32 5.88 -12.23
CA TRP A 119 -19.09 6.50 -11.74
C TRP A 119 -17.88 6.18 -12.63
N ILE A 120 -17.81 4.96 -13.17
CA ILE A 120 -16.81 4.59 -14.18
C ILE A 120 -16.96 5.49 -15.42
N ALA A 121 -18.18 5.65 -15.93
CA ALA A 121 -18.45 6.48 -17.10
C ALA A 121 -18.04 7.95 -16.86
N GLN A 122 -18.39 8.53 -15.72
CA GLN A 122 -18.03 9.91 -15.38
C GLN A 122 -16.51 10.09 -15.21
N ALA A 123 -15.82 9.14 -14.54
CA ALA A 123 -14.37 9.16 -14.44
C ALA A 123 -13.69 9.04 -15.81
N ALA A 124 -14.23 8.20 -16.69
CA ALA A 124 -13.74 8.05 -18.05
C ALA A 124 -13.95 9.32 -18.89
N ASP A 125 -15.07 10.04 -18.72
CA ASP A 125 -15.31 11.34 -19.37
C ASP A 125 -14.23 12.37 -18.97
N LEU A 126 -13.95 12.48 -17.66
CA LEU A 126 -12.91 13.38 -17.15
C LEU A 126 -11.51 13.02 -17.67
N LEU A 127 -11.12 11.75 -17.59
CA LEU A 127 -9.81 11.29 -18.08
C LEU A 127 -9.68 11.45 -19.60
N ALA A 128 -10.78 11.26 -20.33
CA ALA A 128 -10.78 11.39 -21.76
C ALA A 128 -10.60 12.86 -22.20
N ALA A 129 -11.21 13.79 -21.49
CA ALA A 129 -11.14 15.23 -21.76
C ALA A 129 -9.90 15.92 -21.19
N ALA A 130 -9.18 15.29 -20.25
CA ALA A 130 -8.00 15.89 -19.61
C ALA A 130 -6.96 16.34 -20.65
N GLU A 131 -6.14 17.34 -20.36
CA GLU A 131 -4.97 17.72 -21.16
C GLU A 131 -3.68 17.14 -20.58
N ARG A 132 -3.55 17.16 -19.25
CA ARG A 132 -2.38 16.71 -18.49
C ARG A 132 -2.82 15.70 -17.41
N PRO A 133 -3.31 14.50 -17.78
CA PRO A 133 -3.72 13.50 -16.79
C PRO A 133 -2.51 13.01 -15.98
N TYR A 134 -2.73 12.77 -14.70
CA TYR A 134 -1.73 12.17 -13.81
C TYR A 134 -2.32 11.01 -13.01
N LEU A 135 -1.62 9.88 -12.97
CA LEU A 135 -2.03 8.66 -12.27
C LEU A 135 -1.12 8.42 -11.05
N HIS A 136 -1.73 8.15 -9.89
CA HIS A 136 -1.02 7.89 -8.64
C HIS A 136 -1.43 6.56 -8.02
N ALA A 137 -0.49 5.61 -7.95
CA ALA A 137 -0.71 4.29 -7.38
C ALA A 137 -0.39 4.23 -5.87
N GLY A 138 -1.31 3.67 -5.09
CA GLY A 138 -1.05 3.24 -3.72
C GLY A 138 -0.89 1.73 -3.60
N LYS A 139 -0.70 1.25 -2.35
CA LYS A 139 -0.59 -0.19 -2.05
C LYS A 139 -1.81 -1.00 -2.49
N GLY A 140 -2.99 -0.38 -2.64
CA GLY A 140 -4.17 -1.07 -3.14
C GLY A 140 -3.98 -1.65 -4.55
N VAL A 141 -3.16 -1.01 -5.40
CA VAL A 141 -2.81 -1.55 -6.73
C VAL A 141 -1.99 -2.84 -6.60
N LEU A 142 -1.05 -2.90 -5.65
CA LEU A 142 -0.26 -4.11 -5.38
C LEU A 142 -1.12 -5.24 -4.82
N TRP A 143 -2.04 -4.94 -3.90
CA TRP A 143 -2.93 -5.92 -3.29
C TRP A 143 -3.95 -6.48 -4.28
N ALA A 144 -4.44 -5.66 -5.21
CA ALA A 144 -5.33 -6.09 -6.29
C ALA A 144 -4.60 -6.77 -7.45
N ASP A 145 -3.26 -6.81 -7.44
CA ASP A 145 -2.46 -7.31 -8.57
C ASP A 145 -2.79 -6.58 -9.88
N ALA A 146 -2.84 -5.24 -9.80
CA ALA A 146 -3.38 -4.35 -10.83
C ALA A 146 -2.31 -3.46 -11.51
N ALA A 147 -1.03 -3.80 -11.37
CA ALA A 147 0.06 -3.00 -11.93
C ALA A 147 -0.01 -2.94 -13.48
N GLY A 148 -0.37 -4.05 -14.12
CA GLY A 148 -0.51 -4.11 -15.58
C GLY A 148 -1.63 -3.20 -16.08
N GLU A 149 -2.80 -3.23 -15.44
CA GLU A 149 -3.94 -2.39 -15.78
C GLU A 149 -3.65 -0.90 -15.52
N PHE A 150 -2.92 -0.59 -14.44
CA PHE A 150 -2.50 0.77 -14.14
C PHE A 150 -1.57 1.33 -15.22
N LEU A 151 -0.56 0.56 -15.62
CA LEU A 151 0.36 0.93 -16.70
C LEU A 151 -0.37 1.06 -18.03
N ALA A 152 -1.24 0.11 -18.37
CA ALA A 152 -2.00 0.14 -19.63
C ALA A 152 -2.86 1.41 -19.75
N LEU A 153 -3.53 1.83 -18.66
CA LEU A 153 -4.30 3.07 -18.64
C LEU A 153 -3.40 4.31 -18.75
N GLY A 154 -2.30 4.35 -18.00
CA GLY A 154 -1.33 5.44 -18.05
C GLY A 154 -0.70 5.61 -19.44
N ASP A 155 -0.36 4.50 -20.10
CA ASP A 155 0.23 4.49 -21.44
C ASP A 155 -0.76 4.91 -22.52
N TYR A 156 -2.01 4.45 -22.42
CA TYR A 156 -3.08 4.82 -23.34
C TYR A 156 -3.40 6.32 -23.28
N LEU A 157 -3.39 6.87 -22.07
CA LEU A 157 -3.61 8.29 -21.80
C LEU A 157 -2.34 9.13 -21.96
N LYS A 158 -1.16 8.53 -22.15
CA LYS A 158 0.14 9.21 -22.00
C LYS A 158 0.16 10.07 -20.73
N ALA A 159 -0.29 9.52 -19.60
CA ALA A 159 -0.42 10.25 -18.34
C ALA A 159 0.89 10.26 -17.55
N GLY A 160 1.18 11.35 -16.84
CA GLY A 160 2.23 11.31 -15.82
C GLY A 160 1.92 10.24 -14.78
N MET A 161 2.91 9.47 -14.34
CA MET A 161 2.69 8.37 -13.39
C MET A 161 3.57 8.50 -12.16
N GLY A 162 2.99 8.21 -11.01
CA GLY A 162 3.70 8.12 -9.75
C GLY A 162 3.05 7.11 -8.81
N CYS A 163 3.72 6.87 -7.68
CA CYS A 163 3.18 5.99 -6.65
C CYS A 163 3.52 6.52 -5.25
N SER A 164 2.78 6.08 -4.25
CA SER A 164 3.17 6.27 -2.85
C SER A 164 4.46 5.51 -2.57
N LEU A 165 5.24 5.92 -1.55
CA LEU A 165 6.46 5.21 -1.15
C LEU A 165 6.24 3.70 -0.88
N GLY A 166 5.09 3.33 -0.31
CA GLY A 166 4.76 1.93 -0.07
C GLY A 166 4.36 1.13 -1.31
N ALA A 167 4.18 1.78 -2.46
CA ALA A 167 3.73 1.19 -3.71
C ALA A 167 4.80 1.20 -4.80
N ARG A 168 6.07 1.49 -4.44
CA ARG A 168 7.20 1.39 -5.35
C ARG A 168 7.24 0.04 -6.05
N GLY A 169 7.57 0.07 -7.33
CA GLY A 169 7.55 -1.09 -8.21
C GLY A 169 6.22 -1.33 -8.96
N VAL A 170 5.12 -0.66 -8.60
CA VAL A 170 3.91 -0.66 -9.47
C VAL A 170 4.24 -0.12 -10.85
N ILE A 171 5.00 0.97 -10.88
CA ILE A 171 5.57 1.56 -12.09
C ILE A 171 7.07 1.22 -12.06
N PRO A 172 7.64 0.59 -13.10
CA PRO A 172 9.08 0.45 -13.23
C PRO A 172 9.74 1.84 -13.18
N GLU A 173 10.76 2.03 -12.33
CA GLU A 173 11.33 3.38 -12.11
C GLU A 173 12.21 3.90 -13.25
N ASP A 174 12.38 3.12 -14.33
CA ASP A 174 12.90 3.53 -15.65
C ASP A 174 11.79 3.89 -16.67
N HIS A 175 10.52 3.75 -16.29
CA HIS A 175 9.41 4.03 -17.18
C HIS A 175 9.40 5.51 -17.62
N GLU A 176 9.12 5.77 -18.90
CA GLU A 176 9.31 7.11 -19.49
C GLU A 176 8.45 8.22 -18.87
N ARG A 177 7.30 7.84 -18.31
CA ARG A 177 6.33 8.72 -17.61
C ARG A 177 6.42 8.65 -16.08
N TYR A 178 7.42 7.95 -15.53
CA TYR A 178 7.70 7.95 -14.10
C TYR A 178 8.61 9.12 -13.74
N PHE A 179 8.30 9.81 -12.64
CA PHE A 179 9.12 10.88 -12.09
C PHE A 179 9.61 10.48 -10.71
N PHE A 180 10.87 10.81 -10.41
CA PHE A 180 11.53 10.36 -9.20
C PHE A 180 10.77 10.76 -7.94
N LEU A 181 10.38 9.79 -7.10
CA LEU A 181 9.48 10.02 -5.96
C LEU A 181 10.00 11.05 -4.94
N PHE A 182 11.32 11.09 -4.72
CA PHE A 182 11.95 12.06 -3.81
C PHE A 182 12.35 13.36 -4.52
N ASP A 183 12.03 13.49 -5.80
CA ASP A 183 12.09 14.76 -6.49
C ASP A 183 10.84 15.58 -6.18
N MET A 184 10.94 16.43 -5.15
CA MET A 184 9.90 17.39 -4.81
C MET A 184 9.77 18.53 -5.83
N GLN A 185 10.59 18.56 -6.89
CA GLN A 185 10.46 19.49 -8.01
C GLN A 185 9.66 18.85 -9.15
N ALA A 186 10.20 17.87 -9.88
CA ALA A 186 9.53 17.35 -11.08
C ALA A 186 8.23 16.61 -10.75
N THR A 187 8.24 15.75 -9.74
CA THR A 187 7.04 14.99 -9.35
C THR A 187 5.95 15.91 -8.84
N SER A 188 6.29 16.88 -7.99
CA SER A 188 5.33 17.89 -7.50
C SER A 188 4.82 18.76 -8.65
N LEU A 189 5.68 19.18 -9.57
CA LEU A 189 5.28 20.02 -10.70
C LEU A 189 4.31 19.27 -11.63
N ALA A 190 4.64 18.03 -12.00
CA ALA A 190 3.76 17.20 -12.82
C ALA A 190 2.41 16.93 -12.14
N ARG A 191 2.40 16.70 -10.82
CA ARG A 191 1.17 16.59 -10.02
C ARG A 191 0.41 17.90 -9.91
N ASN A 192 1.10 19.03 -9.83
CA ASN A 192 0.48 20.35 -9.65
C ASN A 192 -0.19 20.85 -10.92
N GLU A 193 0.48 20.68 -12.06
CA GLU A 193 0.02 21.16 -13.36
C GLU A 193 -1.00 20.24 -14.04
N ALA A 194 -1.18 19.02 -13.51
CA ALA A 194 -2.20 18.11 -13.96
C ALA A 194 -3.60 18.73 -13.78
N ASP A 195 -4.46 18.57 -14.78
CA ASP A 195 -5.85 19.04 -14.72
C ASP A 195 -6.80 17.95 -14.20
N VAL A 196 -6.45 16.67 -14.42
CA VAL A 196 -7.16 15.51 -13.84
C VAL A 196 -6.15 14.57 -13.19
N VAL A 197 -6.40 14.20 -11.94
CA VAL A 197 -5.63 13.20 -11.19
C VAL A 197 -6.46 11.97 -10.88
N LEU A 198 -5.92 10.78 -11.16
CA LEU A 198 -6.49 9.49 -10.79
C LEU A 198 -5.66 8.85 -9.68
N VAL A 199 -6.25 8.76 -8.48
CA VAL A 199 -5.63 8.16 -7.30
C VAL A 199 -6.20 6.76 -7.09
N VAL A 200 -5.36 5.73 -7.08
CA VAL A 200 -5.80 4.33 -7.02
C VAL A 200 -5.22 3.63 -5.80
N GLY A 201 -6.06 3.23 -4.86
CA GLY A 201 -5.68 2.46 -3.67
C GLY A 201 -4.73 3.22 -2.74
N SER A 202 -4.84 4.54 -2.70
CA SER A 202 -4.05 5.44 -1.85
C SER A 202 -4.95 6.42 -1.10
N ARG A 203 -4.50 6.82 0.09
CA ARG A 203 -5.12 7.88 0.91
C ARG A 203 -4.39 9.21 0.81
N LEU A 204 -3.34 9.30 -0.03
CA LEU A 204 -2.42 10.46 -0.13
C LEU A 204 -1.85 10.84 1.25
N GLY A 205 -0.79 10.15 1.68
CA GLY A 205 -0.19 10.36 3.01
C GLY A 205 0.78 11.54 3.07
N GLU A 206 1.58 11.60 4.14
CA GLU A 206 2.63 12.61 4.35
C GLU A 206 3.63 12.71 3.19
N PHE A 207 4.14 11.57 2.70
CA PHE A 207 5.04 11.53 1.53
C PHE A 207 4.35 11.94 0.22
N ASP A 208 3.01 11.98 0.20
CA ASP A 208 2.23 12.49 -0.90
C ASP A 208 1.73 13.92 -0.61
N GLY A 209 2.25 14.61 0.42
CA GLY A 209 1.85 15.98 0.78
C GLY A 209 0.37 16.12 1.13
N TRP A 210 -0.27 15.05 1.62
CA TRP A 210 -1.72 14.98 1.90
C TRP A 210 -2.61 15.33 0.70
N GLY A 211 -2.08 15.25 -0.52
CA GLY A 211 -2.81 15.68 -1.71
C GLY A 211 -3.02 17.20 -1.79
N MET A 212 -2.19 18.02 -1.12
CA MET A 212 -2.39 19.47 -1.02
C MET A 212 -1.43 20.28 -1.90
N PRO A 213 -1.82 21.49 -2.31
CA PRO A 213 -0.89 22.45 -2.91
C PRO A 213 0.26 22.85 -1.97
N PRO A 214 1.45 23.15 -2.51
CA PRO A 214 1.80 23.15 -3.93
C PRO A 214 2.21 21.78 -4.48
N ALA A 215 2.31 20.73 -3.65
CA ALA A 215 2.71 19.39 -4.10
C ALA A 215 1.70 18.75 -5.08
N TRP A 216 0.45 19.21 -5.03
CA TRP A 216 -0.65 18.86 -5.94
C TRP A 216 -1.35 20.13 -6.43
N GLY A 217 -2.20 20.00 -7.44
CA GLY A 217 -2.99 21.11 -7.94
C GLY A 217 -4.08 21.52 -6.93
N ASP A 218 -4.53 22.76 -7.01
CA ASP A 218 -5.66 23.24 -6.22
C ASP A 218 -6.92 22.43 -6.54
N PRO A 219 -7.59 21.79 -5.55
CA PRO A 219 -8.82 21.01 -5.78
C PRO A 219 -9.94 21.77 -6.48
N ALA A 220 -9.96 23.11 -6.40
CA ALA A 220 -10.95 23.91 -7.13
C ALA A 220 -10.73 23.90 -8.66
N ARG A 221 -9.51 23.60 -9.11
CA ARG A 221 -9.10 23.64 -10.53
C ARG A 221 -8.66 22.29 -11.07
N GLN A 222 -8.17 21.40 -10.21
CA GLN A 222 -7.70 20.05 -10.56
C GLN A 222 -8.73 19.00 -10.14
N LYS A 223 -9.29 18.31 -11.12
CA LYS A 223 -10.26 17.24 -10.91
C LYS A 223 -9.61 16.00 -10.31
N THR A 224 -10.25 15.43 -9.30
CA THR A 224 -9.71 14.30 -8.55
C THR A 224 -10.66 13.11 -8.64
N ILE A 225 -10.18 12.01 -9.21
CA ILE A 225 -10.84 10.71 -9.22
C ILE A 225 -10.11 9.82 -8.22
N GLN A 226 -10.84 9.13 -7.35
CA GLN A 226 -10.25 8.20 -6.39
C GLN A 226 -10.93 6.84 -6.46
N ILE A 227 -10.13 5.78 -6.59
CA ILE A 227 -10.58 4.39 -6.51
C ILE A 227 -10.00 3.78 -5.24
N ASP A 228 -10.84 3.22 -4.38
CA ASP A 228 -10.38 2.45 -3.22
C ASP A 228 -11.35 1.31 -2.89
N SER A 229 -10.83 0.19 -2.37
CA SER A 229 -11.65 -0.92 -1.89
C SER A 229 -12.39 -0.63 -0.58
N ASP A 230 -11.91 0.37 0.17
CA ASP A 230 -12.47 0.79 1.44
C ASP A 230 -13.19 2.13 1.27
N PRO A 231 -14.52 2.19 1.45
CA PRO A 231 -15.27 3.45 1.36
C PRO A 231 -14.79 4.51 2.35
N LEU A 232 -14.19 4.11 3.48
CA LEU A 232 -13.66 5.05 4.47
C LEU A 232 -12.32 5.69 4.06
N SER A 233 -11.71 5.24 2.95
CA SER A 233 -10.49 5.83 2.40
C SER A 233 -10.76 6.98 1.41
N ILE A 234 -11.98 7.08 0.90
CA ILE A 234 -12.36 8.07 -0.11
C ILE A 234 -12.42 9.46 0.51
N GLY A 235 -11.71 10.42 -0.08
CA GLY A 235 -11.80 11.84 0.29
C GLY A 235 -11.19 12.20 1.65
N VAL A 236 -10.42 11.32 2.30
CA VAL A 236 -9.91 11.53 3.67
C VAL A 236 -9.00 12.75 3.79
N ASN A 237 -8.05 12.90 2.86
CA ASN A 237 -7.08 13.99 2.90
C ASN A 237 -7.37 15.06 1.85
N ARG A 238 -7.88 14.70 0.67
CA ARG A 238 -8.17 15.61 -0.44
C ARG A 238 -9.61 15.40 -0.94
N PRO A 239 -10.39 16.46 -1.22
CA PRO A 239 -11.71 16.34 -1.84
C PRO A 239 -11.64 15.58 -3.18
N VAL A 240 -12.71 14.84 -3.51
CA VAL A 240 -12.82 14.07 -4.75
C VAL A 240 -14.03 14.53 -5.56
N ASP A 241 -13.88 14.60 -6.88
CA ASP A 241 -14.99 14.84 -7.81
C ASP A 241 -15.71 13.52 -8.16
N VAL A 242 -14.97 12.42 -8.21
CA VAL A 242 -15.50 11.07 -8.45
C VAL A 242 -14.83 10.08 -7.51
N GLY A 243 -15.62 9.45 -6.63
CA GLY A 243 -15.17 8.38 -5.74
C GLY A 243 -15.74 7.03 -6.18
N ILE A 244 -14.88 6.04 -6.40
CA ILE A 244 -15.26 4.70 -6.84
C ILE A 244 -14.83 3.68 -5.78
N VAL A 245 -15.81 3.00 -5.18
CA VAL A 245 -15.55 1.94 -4.21
C VAL A 245 -15.49 0.60 -4.93
N ALA A 246 -14.29 0.10 -5.19
CA ALA A 246 -14.07 -1.03 -6.09
C ALA A 246 -12.75 -1.77 -5.85
N ASP A 247 -12.64 -2.94 -6.46
CA ASP A 247 -11.35 -3.58 -6.67
C ASP A 247 -10.56 -2.79 -7.72
N ALA A 248 -9.29 -2.49 -7.43
CA ALA A 248 -8.48 -1.63 -8.31
C ALA A 248 -8.26 -2.25 -9.69
N LYS A 249 -8.09 -3.57 -9.78
CA LYS A 249 -7.87 -4.27 -11.06
C LYS A 249 -9.11 -4.17 -11.93
N ALA A 250 -10.27 -4.51 -11.35
CA ALA A 250 -11.55 -4.46 -12.05
C ALA A 250 -11.90 -3.03 -12.50
N ALA A 251 -11.72 -2.04 -11.62
CA ALA A 251 -12.03 -0.64 -11.93
C ALA A 251 -11.09 -0.05 -12.99
N LEU A 252 -9.79 -0.34 -12.93
CA LEU A 252 -8.82 0.11 -13.93
C LEU A 252 -9.10 -0.50 -15.30
N GLY A 253 -9.44 -1.79 -15.37
CA GLY A 253 -9.85 -2.45 -16.61
C GLY A 253 -11.10 -1.80 -17.23
N ALA A 254 -12.14 -1.61 -16.42
CA ALA A 254 -13.38 -0.97 -16.88
C ALA A 254 -13.16 0.50 -17.31
N LEU A 255 -12.29 1.24 -16.61
CA LEU A 255 -11.93 2.60 -17.00
C LEU A 255 -11.17 2.64 -18.32
N LEU A 256 -10.23 1.72 -18.55
CA LEU A 256 -9.50 1.66 -19.81
C LEU A 256 -10.46 1.43 -20.99
N GLU A 257 -11.37 0.46 -20.88
CA GLU A 257 -12.40 0.20 -21.90
C GLU A 257 -13.29 1.43 -22.12
N ALA A 258 -13.74 2.07 -21.05
CA ALA A 258 -14.60 3.25 -21.12
C ALA A 258 -13.89 4.47 -21.74
N VAL A 259 -12.59 4.66 -21.47
CA VAL A 259 -11.76 5.71 -22.07
C VAL A 259 -11.51 5.42 -23.56
N GLN A 260 -11.21 4.17 -23.92
CA GLN A 260 -11.02 3.75 -25.31
C GLN A 260 -12.26 4.01 -26.18
N ALA A 261 -13.46 3.87 -25.61
CA ALA A 261 -14.71 4.18 -26.29
C ALA A 261 -14.94 5.69 -26.52
N ARG A 262 -14.23 6.57 -25.81
CA ARG A 262 -14.42 8.03 -25.84
C ARG A 262 -13.36 8.76 -26.64
N ARG A 263 -12.16 8.19 -26.75
CA ARG A 263 -11.03 8.81 -27.45
C ARG A 263 -10.05 7.76 -27.95
N ALA A 264 -9.35 8.07 -29.04
CA ALA A 264 -8.17 7.32 -29.44
C ALA A 264 -7.03 7.49 -28.42
N ALA A 265 -5.99 6.66 -28.49
CA ALA A 265 -4.79 6.81 -27.65
C ALA A 265 -4.21 8.23 -27.78
N ARG A 266 -3.59 8.77 -26.73
CA ARG A 266 -2.85 10.04 -26.86
C ARG A 266 -1.55 9.81 -27.62
N ASP A 267 -1.21 10.76 -28.47
CA ASP A 267 0.08 10.77 -29.15
C ASP A 267 1.20 11.11 -28.18
N SER A 268 1.02 12.16 -27.37
CA SER A 268 2.00 12.63 -26.41
C SER A 268 1.38 13.20 -25.14
N MET A 269 2.22 13.32 -24.12
CA MET A 269 1.93 14.07 -22.90
C MET A 269 2.50 15.49 -23.05
N PRO A 270 1.71 16.54 -22.85
CA PRO A 270 2.23 17.91 -22.78
C PRO A 270 3.30 18.02 -21.69
N ASP A 271 4.37 18.77 -21.98
CA ASP A 271 5.44 19.11 -21.03
C ASP A 271 6.25 17.92 -20.47
N LEU A 272 6.09 16.72 -21.05
CA LEU A 272 6.78 15.52 -20.59
C LEU A 272 8.30 15.70 -20.53
N GLU A 273 8.89 16.27 -21.58
CA GLU A 273 10.34 16.46 -21.63
C GLU A 273 10.81 17.40 -20.52
N ARG A 274 10.07 18.48 -20.25
CA ARG A 274 10.37 19.38 -19.12
C ARG A 274 10.36 18.63 -17.78
N TYR A 275 9.36 17.77 -17.53
CA TYR A 275 9.32 16.98 -16.30
C TYR A 275 10.46 15.96 -16.23
N ARG A 276 10.78 15.31 -17.35
CA ARG A 276 11.88 14.34 -17.44
C ARG A 276 13.24 14.99 -17.20
N GLU A 277 13.50 16.13 -17.83
CA GLU A 277 14.74 16.90 -17.66
C GLU A 277 14.92 17.30 -16.19
N LEU A 278 13.89 17.85 -15.54
CA LEU A 278 13.94 18.19 -14.12
C LEU A 278 14.22 16.96 -13.25
N SER A 279 13.50 15.85 -13.50
CA SER A 279 13.69 14.61 -12.74
C SER A 279 15.09 14.01 -12.91
N GLN A 280 15.64 14.08 -14.13
CA GLN A 280 17.00 13.63 -14.42
C GLN A 280 18.04 14.54 -13.77
N GLN A 281 17.86 15.86 -13.80
CA GLN A 281 18.75 16.81 -13.13
C GLN A 281 18.81 16.54 -11.63
N THR A 282 17.66 16.35 -10.98
CA THR A 282 17.60 16.00 -9.54
C THR A 282 18.34 14.69 -9.25
N MET A 283 18.12 13.66 -10.08
CA MET A 283 18.82 12.38 -9.93
C MET A 283 20.34 12.53 -10.13
N MET A 284 20.78 13.26 -11.16
CA MET A 284 22.20 13.49 -11.46
C MET A 284 22.91 14.26 -10.35
N GLN A 285 22.29 15.31 -9.80
CA GLN A 285 22.84 16.06 -8.66
C GLN A 285 23.03 15.15 -7.44
N GLY A 286 22.05 14.30 -7.16
CA GLY A 286 22.14 13.28 -6.13
C GLY A 286 23.27 12.29 -6.37
N MET A 287 23.39 11.77 -7.61
CA MET A 287 24.44 10.83 -8.01
C MET A 287 25.85 11.41 -7.87
N GLN A 288 26.05 12.70 -8.17
CA GLN A 288 27.34 13.37 -7.96
C GLN A 288 27.77 13.34 -6.50
N PHE A 289 26.84 13.59 -5.57
CA PHE A 289 27.13 13.49 -4.13
C PHE A 289 27.44 12.05 -3.70
N LEU A 290 26.76 11.06 -4.30
CA LEU A 290 26.93 9.66 -3.95
C LEU A 290 28.23 9.06 -4.44
N MET A 291 28.73 9.53 -5.59
CA MET A 291 29.99 9.09 -6.17
C MET A 291 31.20 9.93 -5.73
N ALA A 292 30.98 10.97 -4.91
CA ALA A 292 32.08 11.77 -4.39
C ALA A 292 32.98 10.93 -3.47
N GLU A 293 34.29 11.05 -3.66
CA GLU A 293 35.29 10.43 -2.78
C GLU A 293 35.18 11.04 -1.37
N PRO A 294 34.97 10.22 -0.33
CA PRO A 294 34.88 10.72 1.03
C PRO A 294 36.27 11.04 1.59
N ASP A 295 36.36 12.04 2.47
CA ASP A 295 37.60 12.34 3.20
C ASP A 295 38.03 11.19 4.13
N TYR A 296 37.07 10.39 4.61
CA TYR A 296 37.31 9.22 5.47
C TYR A 296 36.17 8.18 5.35
N GLY A 297 36.53 6.89 5.39
CA GLY A 297 35.56 5.79 5.42
C GLY A 297 34.88 5.54 4.06
N LEU A 298 33.60 5.16 4.10
CA LEU A 298 32.78 4.91 2.91
C LEU A 298 31.58 5.85 2.90
N ASN A 299 31.26 6.40 1.73
CA ASN A 299 30.00 7.11 1.54
C ASN A 299 28.85 6.08 1.57
N PRO A 300 27.91 6.16 2.54
CA PRO A 300 26.86 5.16 2.70
C PRO A 300 25.92 5.08 1.50
N GLY A 301 25.74 6.18 0.77
CA GLY A 301 24.91 6.16 -0.41
C GLY A 301 25.61 5.55 -1.63
N HIS A 302 26.95 5.61 -1.71
CA HIS A 302 27.73 4.84 -2.69
C HIS A 302 27.50 3.33 -2.49
N VAL A 303 27.46 2.86 -1.23
CA VAL A 303 27.20 1.44 -0.92
C VAL A 303 25.84 1.00 -1.47
N VAL A 304 24.79 1.81 -1.27
CA VAL A 304 23.44 1.54 -1.79
C VAL A 304 23.45 1.44 -3.32
N PHE A 305 24.07 2.42 -3.98
CA PHE A 305 24.14 2.46 -5.44
C PHE A 305 24.91 1.25 -6.01
N THR A 306 26.07 0.93 -5.43
CA THR A 306 26.88 -0.23 -5.82
C THR A 306 26.13 -1.54 -5.61
N ALA A 307 25.44 -1.69 -4.47
CA ALA A 307 24.60 -2.87 -4.21
C ALA A 307 23.49 -3.00 -5.27
N ARG A 308 22.80 -1.90 -5.62
CA ARG A 308 21.77 -1.93 -6.64
C ARG A 308 22.34 -2.39 -7.99
N ASN A 309 23.48 -1.89 -8.42
CA ASN A 309 24.08 -2.26 -9.71
C ASN A 309 24.69 -3.67 -9.73
N PHE A 310 25.05 -4.22 -8.57
CA PHE A 310 25.55 -5.58 -8.46
C PHE A 310 24.43 -6.63 -8.61
N PHE A 311 23.26 -6.37 -8.02
CA PHE A 311 22.16 -7.33 -8.05
C PHE A 311 21.26 -7.21 -9.30
N PRO A 312 20.68 -8.33 -9.78
CA PRO A 312 19.75 -8.30 -10.92
C PRO A 312 18.55 -7.36 -10.71
N PRO A 313 17.96 -6.78 -11.76
CA PRO A 313 16.84 -5.85 -11.62
C PRO A 313 15.56 -6.37 -10.96
N GLN A 314 15.36 -7.67 -11.01
CA GLN A 314 14.25 -8.39 -10.39
C GLN A 314 14.45 -8.70 -8.90
N SER A 315 15.60 -8.35 -8.32
CA SER A 315 15.90 -8.64 -6.91
C SER A 315 14.95 -7.92 -5.97
N VAL A 316 14.51 -8.62 -4.93
CA VAL A 316 13.76 -8.03 -3.83
C VAL A 316 14.70 -7.20 -2.96
N THR A 317 14.37 -5.93 -2.77
CA THR A 317 15.07 -5.02 -1.89
C THR A 317 14.35 -4.97 -0.56
N VAL A 318 15.07 -5.28 0.52
CA VAL A 318 14.62 -5.10 1.90
C VAL A 318 15.45 -4.00 2.54
N LEU A 319 14.79 -2.97 3.07
CA LEU A 319 15.46 -1.83 3.71
C LEU A 319 15.12 -1.75 5.19
N ASP A 320 16.13 -1.40 5.98
CA ASP A 320 16.06 -1.14 7.41
C ASP A 320 17.17 -0.15 7.81
N GLY A 321 17.01 0.48 8.97
CA GLY A 321 17.89 1.53 9.45
C GLY A 321 17.35 2.94 9.20
N GLY A 322 18.17 3.94 9.54
CA GLY A 322 17.89 5.36 9.29
C GLY A 322 18.40 5.79 7.92
N ASN A 323 19.61 6.37 7.89
CA ASN A 323 20.21 6.88 6.65
C ASN A 323 20.35 5.81 5.56
N THR A 324 20.66 4.56 5.91
CA THR A 324 20.70 3.45 4.94
C THR A 324 19.37 3.31 4.19
N THR A 325 18.24 3.43 4.90
CA THR A 325 16.91 3.41 4.29
C THR A 325 16.67 4.65 3.44
N LEU A 326 17.05 5.85 3.91
CA LEU A 326 16.85 7.08 3.12
C LEU A 326 17.63 7.04 1.81
N TRP A 327 18.89 6.60 1.85
CA TRP A 327 19.69 6.38 0.64
C TRP A 327 19.10 5.27 -0.24
N GLY A 328 18.68 4.15 0.35
CA GLY A 328 18.02 3.05 -0.35
C GLY A 328 16.74 3.48 -1.05
N VAL A 329 15.89 4.23 -0.36
CA VAL A 329 14.65 4.71 -0.92
C VAL A 329 14.89 5.70 -2.06
N ALA A 330 15.90 6.58 -1.94
CA ALA A 330 16.21 7.57 -2.94
C ALA A 330 16.96 7.01 -4.17
N TYR A 331 17.84 6.02 -4.01
CA TYR A 331 18.78 5.65 -5.09
C TYR A 331 18.82 4.16 -5.44
N ASN A 332 18.14 3.30 -4.68
CA ASN A 332 17.94 1.91 -5.09
C ASN A 332 16.65 1.80 -5.91
N GLN A 333 16.79 1.89 -7.23
CA GLN A 333 15.65 1.86 -8.14
C GLN A 333 14.91 0.51 -8.13
N ILE A 334 13.58 0.55 -8.21
CA ILE A 334 12.69 -0.61 -8.15
C ILE A 334 11.97 -0.81 -9.49
N PHE A 335 12.03 -2.02 -10.05
CA PHE A 335 11.56 -2.28 -11.41
C PHE A 335 10.38 -3.24 -11.49
N GLN A 336 10.01 -3.90 -10.39
CA GLN A 336 8.93 -4.87 -10.38
C GLN A 336 8.00 -4.69 -9.18
N PRO A 337 6.70 -5.02 -9.33
CA PRO A 337 5.79 -5.06 -8.20
C PRO A 337 6.30 -6.01 -7.12
N ARG A 338 6.06 -5.67 -5.84
CA ARG A 338 6.37 -6.52 -4.68
C ARG A 338 7.86 -6.85 -4.50
N SER A 339 8.77 -6.08 -5.09
CA SER A 339 10.22 -6.20 -4.87
C SER A 339 10.80 -5.09 -3.97
N PHE A 340 9.96 -4.33 -3.27
CA PHE A 340 10.36 -3.32 -2.28
C PHE A 340 9.69 -3.57 -0.94
N LEU A 341 10.48 -3.92 0.09
CA LEU A 341 10.01 -4.21 1.44
C LEU A 341 10.65 -3.23 2.44
N TYR A 342 9.80 -2.41 3.05
CA TYR A 342 10.16 -1.47 4.12
C TYR A 342 8.92 -1.13 4.94
N SER A 343 9.09 -0.85 6.24
CA SER A 343 8.03 -0.41 7.15
C SER A 343 7.76 1.10 7.00
N VAL A 344 7.30 1.54 5.83
CA VAL A 344 7.16 2.95 5.41
C VAL A 344 6.52 3.89 6.44
N LYS A 345 5.39 3.52 7.03
CA LYS A 345 4.56 4.37 7.91
C LYS A 345 4.99 4.34 9.37
N MET A 346 5.65 3.27 9.80
CA MET A 346 6.09 3.11 11.19
C MET A 346 7.59 3.38 11.37
N GLY A 347 8.39 3.31 10.29
CA GLY A 347 9.84 3.53 10.35
C GLY A 347 10.56 2.59 11.33
N TYR A 348 10.07 1.37 11.52
CA TYR A 348 10.59 0.47 12.53
C TYR A 348 11.98 -0.07 12.18
N LEU A 349 12.89 0.14 13.12
CA LEU A 349 14.20 -0.47 13.13
C LEU A 349 14.10 -1.96 13.50
N GLY A 350 14.91 -2.80 12.85
CA GLY A 350 14.96 -4.24 13.08
C GLY A 350 13.98 -5.04 12.22
N THR A 351 13.32 -4.41 11.24
CA THR A 351 12.42 -5.08 10.30
C THR A 351 13.14 -5.78 9.14
N GLY A 352 14.41 -5.44 8.89
CA GLY A 352 15.15 -5.92 7.73
C GLY A 352 15.37 -7.43 7.72
N LEU A 353 15.91 -8.00 8.80
CA LEU A 353 16.15 -9.45 8.88
C LEU A 353 14.86 -10.28 8.85
N PRO A 354 13.78 -9.93 9.58
CA PRO A 354 12.53 -10.68 9.49
C PRO A 354 11.79 -10.58 8.15
N PHE A 355 12.08 -9.57 7.33
CA PHE A 355 11.49 -9.41 5.99
C PHE A 355 12.28 -10.13 4.87
N ALA A 356 13.59 -10.33 5.05
CA ALA A 356 14.49 -10.97 4.07
C ALA A 356 14.37 -12.49 4.08
#